data_AF-A0A318D1H1-F1
#
_entry.id   AF-A0A318D1H1-F1
#
_cell.length_a   1.000
_cell.length_b   1.000
_cell.length_c   1.000
_cell.angle_alpha   90.00
_cell.angle_beta   90.00
_cell.angle_gamma   90.00
#
_symmetry.space_group_name_H-M   'P 1'
#
loop_
_entity.id
_entity.type
_entity.pdbx_description
1 polymer ?
#
loop_
_entity_poly.entity_id
_entity_poly.type
_entity_poly.pdbx_seq_one_letter_code
_entity_poly.pdbx_strand_id
1 'polypeptide(L)'
;MGNDIYQVKILGFLCNWCCYTAADSAGVGRYQYPPNLRVIRIMCTGRLDPSFPLETLATGADGVFVGGCHPGECHYQDGNYHALVSAALVHEALDRLGVRKERFLIEWASAAEATHFVKIITEFTRKVESLGRLGHAEREDIEVLHRRLAKAADAARGRKVRTGLLKAARQMLKSGDYSREGIAGFVHEKCDRVLSAALG
;
A
#
# COMPACT_ATOMS: atom_id res chain seq x y z
N MET A 1 14.02 19.67 28.64
CA MET A 1 13.69 19.80 27.21
C MET A 1 13.58 18.39 26.68
N GLY A 2 12.35 17.95 26.38
CA GLY A 2 12.09 16.56 26.01
C GLY A 2 12.83 16.22 24.73
N ASN A 3 13.61 15.14 24.77
CA ASN A 3 14.12 14.51 23.57
C ASN A 3 12.90 13.89 22.87
N ASP A 4 12.25 14.61 21.97
CA ASP A 4 11.10 14.08 21.21
C ASP A 4 11.61 12.91 20.36
N ILE A 5 11.40 11.70 20.87
CA ILE A 5 11.73 10.45 20.19
C ILE A 5 10.90 10.43 18.92
N TYR A 6 11.56 10.42 17.76
CA TYR A 6 10.88 10.34 16.47
C TYR A 6 9.95 9.12 16.42
N GLN A 7 8.67 9.36 16.15
CA GLN A 7 7.68 8.31 15.94
C GLN A 7 7.39 8.20 14.45
N VAL A 8 7.46 6.97 13.92
CA VAL A 8 7.12 6.73 12.51
C VAL A 8 5.64 7.00 12.27
N LYS A 9 5.36 7.59 11.11
CA LYS A 9 3.99 7.94 10.70
C LYS A 9 3.49 6.94 9.68
N ILE A 10 2.40 6.24 9.99
CA ILE A 10 1.79 5.28 9.08
C ILE A 10 0.36 5.70 8.75
N LEU A 11 0.06 5.81 7.46
CA LEU A 11 -1.31 6.03 6.98
C LEU A 11 -1.86 4.72 6.41
N GLY A 12 -3.06 4.36 6.84
CA GLY A 12 -3.76 3.14 6.44
C GLY A 12 -5.00 3.44 5.61
N PHE A 13 -5.22 2.66 4.55
CA PHE A 13 -6.48 2.64 3.80
C PHE A 13 -7.21 1.33 4.06
N LEU A 14 -8.31 1.38 4.82
CA LEU A 14 -9.02 0.17 5.23
C LEU A 14 -10.37 0.03 4.54
N CYS A 15 -10.61 -1.14 3.95
CA CYS A 15 -11.92 -1.54 3.45
C CYS A 15 -12.95 -1.53 4.59
N ASN A 16 -14.08 -0.88 4.34
CA ASN A 16 -15.20 -0.72 5.27
C ASN A 16 -15.71 -2.05 5.82
N TRP A 17 -15.81 -3.07 4.96
CA TRP A 17 -16.52 -4.30 5.29
C TRP A 17 -15.73 -5.27 6.18
N CYS A 18 -14.42 -5.39 5.94
CA CYS A 18 -13.58 -6.40 6.58
C CYS A 18 -12.53 -5.76 7.49
N CYS A 19 -11.46 -5.19 6.92
CA CYS A 19 -10.32 -4.75 7.71
C CYS A 19 -10.62 -3.55 8.63
N TYR A 20 -11.51 -2.63 8.23
CA TYR A 20 -11.97 -1.56 9.13
C TYR A 20 -12.75 -2.15 10.32
N THR A 21 -13.65 -3.10 10.06
CA THR A 21 -14.37 -3.84 11.11
C THR A 21 -13.43 -4.65 12.01
N ALA A 22 -12.35 -5.22 11.46
CA ALA A 22 -11.32 -5.90 12.24
C ALA A 22 -10.63 -4.93 13.22
N ALA A 23 -10.36 -3.70 12.78
CA ALA A 23 -9.82 -2.64 13.62
C ALA A 23 -10.82 -2.21 14.71
N ASP A 24 -12.10 -2.07 14.39
CA ASP A 24 -13.16 -1.79 15.38
C ASP A 24 -13.28 -2.93 16.40
N SER A 25 -13.30 -4.18 15.94
CA SER A 25 -13.27 -5.38 16.78
C SER A 25 -12.04 -5.42 17.69
N ALA A 26 -10.88 -4.94 17.20
CA ALA A 26 -9.68 -4.82 18.02
C ALA A 26 -9.86 -3.81 19.16
N GLY A 27 -10.52 -2.68 18.88
CA GLY A 27 -10.90 -1.69 19.89
C GLY A 27 -11.88 -2.22 20.93
N VAL A 28 -12.94 -2.92 20.48
CA VAL A 28 -13.92 -3.58 21.37
C VAL A 28 -13.24 -4.62 22.27
N GLY A 29 -12.35 -5.43 21.69
CA GLY A 29 -11.55 -6.42 22.41
C GLY A 29 -10.42 -5.84 23.28
N ARG A 30 -10.23 -4.51 23.26
CA ARG A 30 -9.18 -3.78 24.00
C ARG A 30 -7.76 -4.26 23.67
N TYR A 31 -7.55 -4.86 22.50
CA TYR A 31 -6.22 -5.29 22.08
C TYR A 31 -5.33 -4.08 21.83
N GLN A 32 -4.15 -4.08 22.45
CA GLN A 32 -3.17 -3.01 22.30
C GLN A 32 -2.28 -3.27 21.09
N TYR A 33 -1.95 -2.21 20.36
CA TYR A 33 -0.99 -2.20 19.26
C TYR A 33 -0.36 -0.80 19.17
N PRO A 34 0.76 -0.63 18.44
CA PRO A 34 1.43 0.66 18.33
C PRO A 34 0.50 1.77 17.81
N PRO A 35 0.51 2.98 18.42
CA PRO A 35 -0.41 4.07 18.09
C PRO A 35 -0.01 4.86 16.82
N ASN A 36 0.77 4.26 15.92
CA ASN A 36 1.40 4.91 14.76
C ASN A 36 0.51 4.94 13.52
N LEU A 37 -0.51 4.08 13.45
CA LEU A 37 -1.46 4.00 12.33
C LEU A 37 -2.52 5.09 12.43
N ARG A 38 -2.78 5.80 11.32
CA ARG A 38 -3.96 6.65 11.12
C ARG A 38 -4.75 6.11 9.94
N VAL A 39 -6.05 5.96 10.11
CA VAL A 39 -6.89 5.23 9.15
C VAL A 39 -7.75 6.17 8.32
N ILE A 40 -7.72 5.97 7.01
CA ILE A 40 -8.72 6.44 6.06
C ILE A 40 -9.60 5.26 5.69
N ARG A 41 -10.91 5.40 5.92
CA ARG A 41 -11.90 4.40 5.52
C ARG A 41 -12.23 4.53 4.05
N ILE A 42 -12.19 3.41 3.33
CA ILE A 42 -12.67 3.30 1.94
C ILE A 42 -13.69 2.17 1.84
N MET A 43 -14.64 2.25 0.91
CA MET A 43 -15.66 1.19 0.79
C MET A 43 -15.07 -0.17 0.41
N CYS A 44 -14.05 -0.17 -0.45
CA CYS A 44 -13.37 -1.37 -0.92
C CYS A 44 -11.91 -1.05 -1.22
N THR A 45 -11.00 -2.02 -1.05
CA THR A 45 -9.63 -1.89 -1.53
C THR A 45 -9.54 -1.71 -3.05
N GLY A 46 -10.56 -2.10 -3.81
CA GLY A 46 -10.65 -1.78 -5.25
C GLY A 46 -10.70 -0.28 -5.55
N ARG A 47 -10.96 0.57 -4.55
CA ARG A 47 -10.85 2.04 -4.66
C ARG A 47 -9.41 2.53 -4.64
N LEU A 48 -8.45 1.68 -4.23
CA LEU A 48 -7.03 2.02 -4.16
C LEU A 48 -6.52 2.44 -5.54
N ASP A 49 -6.26 3.72 -5.70
CA ASP A 49 -5.49 4.23 -6.83
C ASP A 49 -4.01 4.18 -6.43
N PRO A 50 -3.09 3.67 -7.27
CA PRO A 50 -1.66 3.62 -6.94
C PRO A 50 -1.04 4.99 -6.62
N SER A 51 -1.67 6.09 -7.03
CA SER A 51 -1.23 7.42 -6.63
C SER A 51 -1.41 7.68 -5.13
N PHE A 52 -2.35 7.02 -4.44
CA PHE A 52 -2.59 7.28 -3.02
C PHE A 52 -1.39 6.90 -2.14
N PRO A 53 -0.82 5.67 -2.23
CA PRO A 53 0.36 5.35 -1.43
C PRO A 53 1.59 6.19 -1.79
N LEU A 54 1.78 6.49 -3.09
CA LEU A 54 2.91 7.29 -3.56
C LEU A 54 2.83 8.74 -3.03
N GLU A 55 1.66 9.36 -3.12
CA GLU A 55 1.41 10.71 -2.58
C GLU A 55 1.50 10.74 -1.05
N THR A 56 1.04 9.67 -0.40
CA THR A 56 1.12 9.55 1.05
C THR A 56 2.58 9.55 1.54
N LEU A 57 3.46 8.81 0.86
CA LEU A 57 4.90 8.84 1.15
C LEU A 57 5.51 10.21 0.79
N ALA A 58 5.10 10.81 -0.33
CA ALA A 58 5.57 12.14 -0.74
C ALA A 58 5.20 13.26 0.25
N THR A 59 4.14 13.08 1.04
CA THR A 59 3.63 14.07 2.01
C THR A 59 4.09 13.80 3.45
N GLY A 60 5.06 12.90 3.63
CA GLY A 60 5.77 12.72 4.90
C GLY A 60 5.30 11.55 5.76
N ALA A 61 4.60 10.57 5.19
CA ALA A 61 4.44 9.27 5.83
C ALA A 61 5.71 8.41 5.68
N ASP A 62 6.03 7.61 6.70
CA ASP A 62 7.15 6.67 6.66
C ASP A 62 6.74 5.28 6.17
N GLY A 63 5.45 4.99 6.24
CA GLY A 63 4.85 3.77 5.73
C GLY A 63 3.38 3.93 5.37
N VAL A 64 2.91 3.07 4.47
CA VAL A 64 1.52 3.04 4.00
C VAL A 64 0.99 1.62 4.11
N PHE A 65 -0.15 1.49 4.80
CA PHE A 65 -0.86 0.23 4.95
C PHE A 65 -2.13 0.23 4.10
N VAL A 66 -2.47 -0.90 3.50
CA VAL A 66 -3.77 -1.13 2.85
C VAL A 66 -4.34 -2.43 3.38
N GLY A 67 -5.54 -2.35 3.92
CA GLY A 67 -6.23 -3.49 4.53
C GLY A 67 -7.53 -3.82 3.83
N GLY A 68 -7.71 -5.06 3.41
CA GLY A 68 -8.92 -5.52 2.70
C GLY A 68 -9.54 -6.80 3.24
N CYS A 69 -10.59 -7.25 2.55
CA CYS A 69 -11.12 -8.61 2.71
C CYS A 69 -10.17 -9.62 2.07
N HIS A 70 -10.15 -10.85 2.58
CA HIS A 70 -9.40 -11.95 1.95
C HIS A 70 -9.79 -12.13 0.48
N PRO A 71 -8.83 -12.49 -0.41
CA PRO A 71 -9.14 -12.88 -1.77
C PRO A 71 -10.26 -13.94 -1.81
N GLY A 72 -11.32 -13.68 -2.59
CA GLY A 72 -12.52 -14.52 -2.66
C GLY A 72 -13.66 -14.09 -1.72
N GLU A 73 -13.41 -13.21 -0.74
CA GLU A 73 -14.41 -12.74 0.24
C GLU A 73 -14.76 -11.26 0.07
N CYS A 74 -14.41 -10.65 -1.07
CA CYS A 74 -14.69 -9.24 -1.30
C CYS A 74 -16.20 -9.00 -1.35
N HIS A 75 -16.68 -8.03 -0.56
CA HIS A 75 -18.08 -7.59 -0.61
C HIS A 75 -18.52 -7.14 -2.01
N TYR A 76 -17.57 -6.59 -2.79
CA TYR A 76 -17.78 -6.18 -4.18
C TYR A 76 -17.17 -7.18 -5.18
N GLN A 77 -17.14 -8.46 -4.82
CA GLN A 77 -16.73 -9.60 -5.65
C GLN A 77 -15.23 -9.65 -5.95
N ASP A 78 -14.68 -8.68 -6.69
CA ASP A 78 -13.31 -8.74 -7.21
C ASP A 78 -12.44 -7.51 -6.91
N GLY A 79 -12.98 -6.52 -6.21
CA GLY A 79 -12.25 -5.28 -5.91
C GLY A 79 -10.89 -5.47 -5.22
N ASN A 80 -10.74 -6.48 -4.36
CA ASN A 80 -9.45 -6.79 -3.72
C ASN A 80 -8.42 -7.40 -4.69
N TYR A 81 -8.84 -8.11 -5.73
CA TYR A 81 -7.95 -8.55 -6.80
C TYR A 81 -7.44 -7.36 -7.62
N HIS A 82 -8.29 -6.38 -7.93
CA HIS A 82 -7.84 -5.13 -8.55
C HIS A 82 -6.86 -4.34 -7.68
N ALA A 83 -7.03 -4.41 -6.36
CA ALA A 83 -6.11 -3.80 -5.40
C ALA A 83 -4.72 -4.46 -5.43
N LEU A 84 -4.63 -5.78 -5.62
CA LEU A 84 -3.35 -6.48 -5.76
C LEU A 84 -2.54 -5.99 -6.97
N VAL A 85 -3.19 -5.78 -8.11
CA VAL A 85 -2.56 -5.21 -9.32
C VAL A 85 -2.07 -3.78 -9.05
N SER A 86 -2.88 -2.99 -8.36
CA SER A 86 -2.53 -1.62 -7.97
C SER A 86 -1.34 -1.60 -7.00
N ALA A 87 -1.32 -2.50 -6.03
CA ALA A 87 -0.23 -2.68 -5.08
C ALA A 87 1.08 -3.11 -5.76
N ALA A 88 1.02 -4.00 -6.74
CA ALA A 88 2.19 -4.39 -7.53
C ALA A 88 2.79 -3.20 -8.30
N LEU A 89 1.96 -2.31 -8.85
CA LEU A 89 2.46 -1.07 -9.47
C LEU A 89 3.15 -0.15 -8.45
N VAL A 90 2.60 -0.03 -7.23
CA VAL A 90 3.24 0.75 -6.16
C VAL A 90 4.61 0.16 -5.83
N HIS A 91 4.73 -1.16 -5.63
CA HIS A 91 6.01 -1.80 -5.36
C HIS A 91 7.03 -1.60 -6.49
N GLU A 92 6.60 -1.70 -7.75
CA GLU A 92 7.43 -1.43 -8.93
C GLU A 92 7.92 0.02 -8.96
N ALA A 93 7.03 0.98 -8.67
CA ALA A 93 7.40 2.39 -8.60
C ALA A 93 8.40 2.65 -7.46
N LEU A 94 8.17 2.10 -6.26
CA LEU A 94 9.10 2.26 -5.13
C LEU A 94 10.50 1.72 -5.47
N ASP A 95 10.58 0.56 -6.12
CA ASP A 95 11.86 -0.02 -6.57
C ASP A 95 12.66 0.92 -7.45
N ARG A 96 12.00 1.45 -8.49
CA ARG A 96 12.61 2.36 -9.47
C ARG A 96 13.06 3.67 -8.86
N LEU A 97 12.37 4.12 -7.82
CA LEU A 97 12.71 5.33 -7.09
C LEU A 97 13.79 5.11 -6.02
N GLY A 98 14.22 3.87 -5.79
CA GLY A 98 15.15 3.51 -4.72
C GLY A 98 14.54 3.57 -3.32
N VAL A 99 13.20 3.59 -3.22
CA VAL A 99 12.48 3.58 -1.94
C VAL A 99 12.26 2.14 -1.49
N ARG A 100 12.49 1.86 -0.20
CA ARG A 100 12.31 0.51 0.34
C ARG A 100 10.87 0.04 0.16
N LYS A 101 10.68 -1.06 -0.58
CA LYS A 101 9.36 -1.66 -0.86
C LYS A 101 8.59 -1.97 0.41
N GLU A 102 9.30 -2.24 1.51
CA GLU A 102 8.71 -2.57 2.81
C GLU A 102 8.08 -1.38 3.53
N ARG A 103 8.15 -0.16 2.97
CA ARG A 103 7.35 0.99 3.41
C ARG A 103 5.89 0.91 2.95
N PHE A 104 5.55 0.01 2.04
CA PHE A 104 4.17 -0.20 1.60
C PHE A 104 3.77 -1.65 1.86
N LEU A 105 2.60 -1.84 2.47
CA LEU A 105 2.04 -3.16 2.74
C LEU A 105 0.57 -3.20 2.37
N ILE A 106 0.18 -4.22 1.61
CA ILE A 106 -1.21 -4.63 1.45
C ILE A 106 -1.40 -6.01 2.11
N GLU A 107 -2.38 -6.11 3.00
CA GLU A 107 -2.72 -7.34 3.73
C GLU A 107 -4.23 -7.46 3.97
N TRP A 108 -4.64 -8.64 4.45
CA TRP A 108 -6.04 -9.04 4.55
C TRP A 108 -6.42 -9.36 5.99
N ALA A 109 -7.59 -8.88 6.41
CA ALA A 109 -8.20 -9.26 7.66
C ALA A 109 -9.73 -9.20 7.51
N SER A 110 -10.40 -10.32 7.78
CA SER A 110 -11.85 -10.40 7.90
C SER A 110 -12.35 -9.63 9.14
N ALA A 111 -13.65 -9.35 9.20
CA ALA A 111 -14.25 -8.62 10.31
C ALA A 111 -14.05 -9.28 11.69
N ALA A 112 -13.86 -10.61 11.73
CA ALA A 112 -13.68 -11.40 12.96
C ALA A 112 -12.21 -11.53 13.39
N GLU A 113 -11.26 -11.00 12.62
CA GLU A 113 -9.82 -11.22 12.77
C GLU A 113 -9.11 -10.10 13.54
N ALA A 114 -9.68 -9.67 14.67
CA ALA A 114 -9.14 -8.59 15.49
C ALA A 114 -7.68 -8.81 15.94
N THR A 115 -7.37 -10.02 16.43
CA THR A 115 -6.02 -10.39 16.87
C THR A 115 -5.03 -10.45 15.72
N HIS A 116 -5.48 -10.88 14.54
CA HIS A 116 -4.66 -10.90 13.34
C HIS A 116 -4.36 -9.49 12.85
N PHE A 117 -5.35 -8.59 12.82
CA PHE A 117 -5.15 -7.17 12.51
C PHE A 117 -4.09 -6.54 13.43
N VAL A 118 -4.22 -6.75 14.75
CA VAL A 118 -3.25 -6.28 15.76
C VAL A 118 -1.84 -6.79 15.46
N LYS A 119 -1.71 -8.08 15.11
CA LYS A 119 -0.43 -8.68 14.73
C LYS A 119 0.16 -8.02 13.49
N ILE A 120 -0.62 -7.88 12.41
CA ILE A 120 -0.18 -7.25 11.15
C ILE A 120 0.32 -5.84 11.41
N ILE A 121 -0.47 -5.00 12.09
CA ILE A 121 -0.10 -3.60 12.34
C ILE A 121 1.14 -3.50 13.23
N THR A 122 1.29 -4.38 14.22
CA THR A 122 2.46 -4.41 15.11
C THR A 122 3.73 -4.83 14.35
N GLU A 123 3.64 -5.84 13.48
CA GLU A 123 4.74 -6.28 12.64
C GLU A 123 5.13 -5.21 11.60
N PHE A 124 4.14 -4.61 10.95
CA PHE A 124 4.37 -3.55 9.99
C PHE A 124 4.98 -2.31 10.64
N THR A 125 4.49 -1.91 11.82
CA THR A 125 5.06 -0.77 12.56
C THR A 125 6.52 -1.02 12.89
N ARG A 126 6.87 -2.18 13.45
CA ARG A 126 8.26 -2.55 13.73
C ARG A 126 9.14 -2.54 12.48
N LYS A 127 8.60 -3.01 11.35
CA LYS A 127 9.31 -2.97 10.07
C LYS A 127 9.59 -1.53 9.63
N VAL A 128 8.60 -0.65 9.66
CA VAL A 128 8.79 0.78 9.30
C VAL A 128 9.73 1.47 10.29
N GLU A 129 9.65 1.19 11.59
CA GLU A 129 10.58 1.70 12.61
C GLU A 129 12.02 1.31 12.31
N SER A 130 12.27 0.05 11.89
CA SER A 130 13.62 -0.40 11.51
C SER A 130 14.18 0.31 10.27
N LEU A 131 13.31 0.85 9.40
CA LEU A 131 13.71 1.67 8.26
C LEU A 131 13.97 3.13 8.68
N GLY A 132 13.31 3.56 9.75
CA GLY A 132 13.32 4.93 10.25
C GLY A 132 12.56 5.87 9.32
N ARG A 133 12.81 7.17 9.49
CA ARG A 133 12.24 8.23 8.65
C ARG A 133 12.50 7.95 7.16
N LEU A 134 11.56 8.31 6.29
CA LEU A 134 11.81 8.30 4.84
C LEU A 134 13.13 9.02 4.49
N GLY A 135 13.98 8.36 3.69
CA GLY A 135 15.33 8.85 3.34
C GLY A 135 16.44 8.19 4.15
N HIS A 136 16.17 7.74 5.38
CA HIS A 136 17.18 7.15 6.25
C HIS A 136 17.69 5.80 5.72
N ALA A 137 16.79 4.82 5.53
CA ALA A 137 17.15 3.52 4.96
C ALA A 137 17.55 3.60 3.48
N GLU A 138 17.00 4.59 2.76
CA GLU A 138 17.28 4.86 1.36
C GLU A 138 18.65 5.54 1.14
N ARG A 139 19.24 6.13 2.19
CA ARG A 139 20.46 6.96 2.12
C ARG A 139 20.36 8.08 1.10
N GLU A 140 19.19 8.72 1.04
CA GLU A 140 18.85 9.77 0.08
C GLU A 140 18.22 10.95 0.82
N ASP A 141 18.40 12.15 0.28
CA ASP A 141 17.79 13.35 0.84
C ASP A 141 16.25 13.26 0.79
N ILE A 142 15.59 13.59 1.89
CA ILE A 142 14.14 13.44 2.03
C ILE A 142 13.37 14.32 1.03
N GLU A 143 13.86 15.53 0.71
CA GLU A 143 13.23 16.44 -0.25
C GLU A 143 13.37 15.91 -1.68
N VAL A 144 14.48 15.23 -1.98
CA VAL A 144 14.67 14.54 -3.26
C VAL A 144 13.65 13.40 -3.39
N LEU A 145 13.50 12.57 -2.36
CA LEU A 145 12.52 11.48 -2.36
C LEU A 145 11.08 11.99 -2.45
N HIS A 146 10.71 13.01 -1.68
CA HIS A 146 9.39 13.63 -1.75
C HIS A 146 9.05 14.09 -3.17
N ARG A 147 9.98 14.80 -3.85
CA ARG A 147 9.77 15.23 -5.25
C ARG A 147 9.62 14.05 -6.21
N ARG A 148 10.45 13.02 -6.09
CA ARG A 148 10.40 11.82 -6.93
C ARG A 148 9.08 11.05 -6.74
N LEU A 149 8.66 10.86 -5.49
CA LEU A 149 7.39 10.22 -5.12
C LEU A 149 6.18 11.04 -5.60
N ALA A 150 6.23 12.36 -5.50
CA ALA A 150 5.17 13.23 -6.01
C ALA A 150 5.02 13.10 -7.54
N LYS A 151 6.14 13.16 -8.29
CA LYS A 151 6.16 12.91 -9.74
C LYS A 151 5.58 11.52 -10.07
N ALA A 152 5.89 10.51 -9.27
CA ALA A 152 5.36 9.16 -9.45
C ALA A 152 3.86 9.06 -9.17
N ALA A 153 3.37 9.76 -8.14
CA ALA A 153 1.94 9.84 -7.85
C ALA A 153 1.18 10.49 -9.01
N ASP A 154 1.69 11.57 -9.57
CA ASP A 154 1.11 12.23 -10.75
C ASP A 154 1.12 11.32 -11.97
N ALA A 155 2.23 10.62 -12.22
CA ALA A 155 2.33 9.64 -13.29
C ALA A 155 1.31 8.50 -13.17
N ALA A 156 1.09 8.00 -11.95
CA ALA A 156 0.13 6.94 -11.65
C ALA A 156 -1.32 7.34 -11.99
N ARG A 157 -1.64 8.65 -11.92
CA ARG A 157 -2.94 9.20 -12.36
C ARG A 157 -3.07 9.28 -13.87
N GLY A 158 -2.01 8.98 -14.64
CA GLY A 158 -2.02 9.04 -16.09
C GLY A 158 -2.96 8.02 -16.73
N ARG A 159 -3.67 8.43 -17.79
CA ARG A 159 -4.58 7.55 -18.55
C ARG A 159 -3.91 6.25 -19.01
N LYS A 160 -2.65 6.33 -19.48
CA LYS A 160 -1.90 5.18 -19.97
C LYS A 160 -1.63 4.15 -18.86
N VAL A 161 -1.27 4.60 -17.65
CA VAL A 161 -1.10 3.72 -16.49
C VAL A 161 -2.42 3.04 -16.14
N ARG A 162 -3.53 3.81 -16.06
CA ARG A 162 -4.85 3.26 -15.77
C ARG A 162 -5.29 2.18 -16.77
N THR A 163 -5.08 2.41 -18.08
CA THR A 163 -5.37 1.40 -19.09
C THR A 163 -4.44 0.17 -18.96
N GLY A 164 -3.18 0.36 -18.57
CA GLY A 164 -2.23 -0.72 -18.28
C GLY A 164 -2.70 -1.60 -17.12
N LEU A 165 -3.10 -0.99 -16.00
CA LEU A 165 -3.65 -1.69 -14.83
C LEU A 165 -4.89 -2.50 -15.16
N LEU A 166 -5.82 -1.94 -15.95
CA LEU A 166 -7.01 -2.67 -16.41
C LEU A 166 -6.64 -3.90 -17.25
N LYS A 167 -5.63 -3.79 -18.12
CA LYS A 167 -5.14 -4.91 -18.92
C LYS A 167 -4.45 -5.97 -18.05
N ALA A 168 -3.62 -5.55 -17.09
CA ALA A 168 -2.96 -6.45 -16.15
C ALA A 168 -3.98 -7.20 -15.28
N ALA A 169 -5.00 -6.51 -14.77
CA ALA A 169 -6.07 -7.12 -13.99
C ALA A 169 -6.88 -8.14 -14.79
N ARG A 170 -7.23 -7.84 -16.05
CA ARG A 170 -7.90 -8.80 -16.94
C ARG A 170 -7.03 -10.04 -17.20
N GLN A 171 -5.73 -9.86 -17.38
CA GLN A 171 -4.80 -10.95 -17.62
C GLN A 171 -4.66 -11.84 -16.38
N MET A 172 -4.49 -11.24 -15.20
CA MET A 172 -4.48 -11.93 -13.92
C MET A 172 -5.74 -12.79 -13.74
N LEU A 173 -6.94 -12.18 -13.85
CA LEU A 173 -8.21 -12.89 -13.72
C LEU A 173 -8.37 -14.02 -14.75
N LYS A 174 -7.94 -13.81 -16.00
CA LYS A 174 -7.99 -14.84 -17.05
C LYS A 174 -7.02 -15.99 -16.77
N SER A 175 -5.83 -15.69 -16.23
CA SER A 175 -4.80 -16.69 -15.93
C SER A 175 -5.10 -17.50 -14.68
N GLY A 176 -5.85 -16.93 -13.72
CA GLY A 176 -6.02 -17.50 -12.39
C GLY A 176 -4.77 -17.44 -11.51
N ASP A 177 -3.69 -16.79 -11.95
CA ASP A 177 -2.48 -16.59 -11.17
C ASP A 177 -2.59 -15.33 -10.32
N TYR A 178 -2.84 -15.54 -9.03
CA TYR A 178 -2.92 -14.49 -8.01
C TYR A 178 -1.66 -14.38 -7.15
N SER A 179 -0.56 -15.05 -7.54
CA SER A 179 0.72 -14.95 -6.84
C SER A 179 1.31 -13.54 -6.96
N ARG A 180 2.11 -13.12 -5.97
CA ARG A 180 2.75 -11.80 -6.00
C ARG A 180 3.66 -11.66 -7.22
N GLU A 181 4.38 -12.73 -7.56
CA GLU A 181 5.30 -12.82 -8.69
C GLU A 181 4.55 -12.73 -10.03
N GLY A 182 3.46 -13.49 -10.19
CA GLY A 182 2.63 -13.46 -11.39
C GLY A 182 2.02 -12.09 -11.65
N ILE A 183 1.42 -11.50 -10.60
CA ILE A 183 0.81 -10.16 -10.69
C ILE A 183 1.86 -9.10 -11.02
N ALA A 184 3.05 -9.15 -10.40
CA ALA A 184 4.15 -8.26 -10.71
C ALA A 184 4.59 -8.40 -12.18
N GLY A 185 4.67 -9.63 -12.69
CA GLY A 185 4.95 -9.91 -14.10
C GLY A 185 3.94 -9.27 -15.05
N PHE A 186 2.64 -9.41 -14.77
CA PHE A 186 1.58 -8.78 -15.58
C PHE A 186 1.64 -7.26 -15.53
N VAL A 187 1.89 -6.67 -14.36
CA VAL A 187 2.03 -5.23 -14.22
C VAL A 187 3.24 -4.72 -14.98
N HIS A 188 4.39 -5.38 -14.84
CA HIS A 188 5.61 -5.04 -15.58
C HIS A 188 5.34 -5.06 -17.09
N GLU A 189 4.79 -6.16 -17.61
CA GLU A 189 4.49 -6.31 -19.04
C GLU A 189 3.59 -5.19 -19.59
N LYS A 190 2.57 -4.76 -18.83
CA LYS A 190 1.59 -3.77 -19.31
C LYS A 190 1.95 -2.32 -18.99
N CYS A 191 2.76 -2.07 -17.97
CA CYS A 191 3.00 -0.73 -17.44
C CYS A 191 4.45 -0.27 -17.54
N ASP A 192 5.43 -1.15 -17.77
CA ASP A 192 6.88 -0.82 -17.78
C ASP A 192 7.19 0.39 -18.65
N ARG A 193 6.81 0.36 -19.94
CA ARG A 193 7.09 1.48 -20.87
C ARG A 193 6.54 2.81 -20.37
N VAL A 194 5.37 2.79 -19.72
CA VAL A 194 4.71 4.01 -19.21
C VAL A 194 5.40 4.49 -17.94
N LEU A 195 5.77 3.58 -17.04
CA LEU A 195 6.52 3.90 -15.82
C LEU A 195 7.92 4.41 -16.15
N SER A 196 8.64 3.77 -17.07
CA SER A 196 9.97 4.18 -17.51
C SER A 196 9.94 5.59 -18.13
N ALA A 197 8.95 5.91 -18.94
CA ALA A 197 8.80 7.25 -19.51
C ALA A 197 8.43 8.32 -18.46
N ALA A 198 7.79 7.93 -17.36
CA ALA A 198 7.32 8.88 -16.34
C ALA A 198 8.30 9.05 -15.16
N LEU A 199 9.02 7.99 -14.82
CA LEU A 199 9.94 7.94 -13.68
C LEU A 199 11.41 8.02 -14.08
N GLY A 200 11.74 7.81 -15.36
CA GLY A 200 13.03 8.12 -15.94
C GLY A 200 13.28 9.62 -16.11
#